data_AF-A0A8I3AUS2-F1
#
_entry.id   AF-A0A8I3AUS2-F1
#
_cell.length_a   1.000
_cell.length_b   1.000
_cell.length_c   1.000
_cell.angle_alpha   90.00
_cell.angle_beta   90.00
_cell.angle_gamma   90.00
#
_symmetry.space_group_name_H-M   'P 1'
#
loop_
_entity.id
_entity.type
_entity.pdbx_description
1 polymer ?
#
loop_
_entity_poly.entity_id
_entity_poly.type
_entity_poly.pdbx_seq_one_letter_code
_entity_poly.pdbx_strand_id
1 'polypeptide(L)' 'MAVAYIRATYEEKSHIESFFSRLFGVGTFTVKRKRGRWEYQIPRPLEAGEQSQLKSLAAIEHYEQI' A
#
# COMPACT_ATOMS: atom_id res chain seq x y z
N MET A 1 -10.66 -4.17 9.71
CA MET A 1 -9.29 -4.04 9.18
C MET A 1 -9.41 -3.79 7.69
N ALA A 2 -8.83 -2.71 7.17
CA ALA A 2 -8.90 -2.41 5.75
C ALA A 2 -7.78 -3.17 5.02
N VAL A 3 -8.13 -3.92 3.97
CA VAL A 3 -7.14 -4.60 3.12
C VAL A 3 -7.01 -3.79 1.84
N ALA A 4 -5.81 -3.30 1.55
CA ALA A 4 -5.48 -2.60 0.33
C ALA A 4 -4.65 -3.52 -0.58
N TYR A 5 -5.16 -3.80 -1.77
CA TYR A 5 -4.40 -4.54 -2.78
C TYR A 5 -3.62 -3.54 -3.63
N ILE A 6 -2.29 -3.69 -3.69
CA ILE A 6 -1.43 -2.75 -4.42
C ILE A 6 -0.55 -3.55 -5.38
N ARG A 7 -0.74 -3.32 -6.67
CA ARG A 7 0.20 -3.81 -7.67
C ARG A 7 1.43 -2.91 -7.67
N ALA A 8 2.59 -3.50 -7.40
CA ALA A 8 3.87 -2.81 -7.36
C ALA A 8 5.00 -3.74 -7.82
N THR A 9 5.96 -3.19 -8.54
CA THR A 9 7.25 -3.81 -8.85
C THR A 9 8.16 -3.83 -7.61
N TYR A 10 9.32 -4.48 -7.70
CA TYR A 10 10.26 -4.57 -6.57
C TYR A 10 10.76 -3.20 -6.11
N GLU A 11 11.00 -2.26 -7.03
CA GLU A 11 11.45 -0.91 -6.70
C GLU A 11 10.33 -0.11 -6.03
N GLU A 12 9.10 -0.23 -6.52
CA GLU A 12 7.92 0.44 -5.97
C GLU A 12 7.55 -0.08 -4.56
N LYS A 13 7.84 -1.36 -4.27
CA LYS A 13 7.60 -1.95 -2.94
C LYS A 13 8.31 -1.15 -1.84
N SER A 14 9.58 -0.79 -2.05
CA SER A 14 10.36 -0.04 -1.05
C SER A 14 9.76 1.34 -0.78
N HIS A 15 9.22 1.99 -1.81
CA HIS A 15 8.58 3.30 -1.71
C HIS A 15 7.25 3.20 -0.96
N ILE A 16 6.44 2.17 -1.24
CA ILE A 16 5.18 1.91 -0.57
C ILE A 16 5.38 1.55 0.91
N GLU A 17 6.34 0.68 1.22
CA GLU A 17 6.66 0.33 2.61
C GLU A 17 7.17 1.54 3.39
N SER A 18 7.99 2.40 2.76
CA SER A 18 8.42 3.67 3.36
C SER A 18 7.25 4.62 3.60
N PHE A 19 6.32 4.73 2.65
CA PHE A 19 5.13 5.55 2.77
C PHE A 19 4.23 5.07 3.93
N PHE A 20 3.94 3.77 3.99
CA PHE A 20 3.16 3.21 5.08
C PHE A 20 3.86 3.31 6.43
N SER A 21 5.18 3.15 6.46
CA SER A 21 5.97 3.35 7.69
C SER A 21 5.90 4.78 8.19
N ARG A 22 5.85 5.78 7.30
CA ARG A 22 5.66 7.20 7.66
C ARG A 22 4.23 7.49 8.11
N LEU A 23 3.24 6.85 7.52
CA LEU A 23 1.82 7.09 7.79
C LEU A 23 1.31 6.42 9.06
N PHE A 24 1.65 5.15 9.23
CA PHE A 24 1.11 4.31 10.30
C PHE A 24 2.15 3.93 11.35
N GLY A 25 3.44 4.15 11.07
CA GLY A 25 4.55 3.63 11.85
C GLY A 25 5.12 2.33 11.28
N VAL A 26 6.32 1.97 11.76
CA VAL A 26 6.98 0.72 11.36
C VAL A 26 6.29 -0.45 12.07
N GLY A 27 5.92 -1.50 11.31
CA GLY A 27 5.32 -2.73 11.85
C GLY A 27 3.80 -2.69 12.04
N THR A 28 3.15 -1.56 11.73
CA THR A 28 1.68 -1.40 11.85
C THR A 28 0.91 -1.89 10.62
N PHE A 29 1.59 -2.15 9.51
CA PHE A 29 1.03 -2.71 8.30
C PHE A 29 1.65 -4.07 8.00
N THR A 30 0.88 -4.97 7.39
CA THR A 30 1.36 -6.29 6.98
C THR A 30 1.39 -6.36 5.46
N VAL A 31 2.47 -6.88 4.89
CA VAL A 31 2.60 -7.12 3.46
C VAL A 31 2.57 -8.62 3.16
N LYS A 32 1.77 -9.03 2.18
CA LYS A 32 1.71 -10.41 1.66
C LYS A 32 1.86 -10.37 0.15
N ARG A 33 2.53 -11.36 -0.42
CA ARG A 33 2.61 -11.50 -1.88
C ARG A 33 1.66 -12.60 -2.33
N LYS A 34 0.71 -12.27 -3.22
CA LYS A 34 -0.30 -13.21 -3.73
C LYS A 34 -0.41 -13.08 -5.24
N ARG A 35 -0.18 -14.19 -5.98
CA ARG A 35 -0.27 -14.26 -7.45
C ARG A 35 0.50 -13.14 -8.19
N GLY A 36 1.70 -12.80 -7.72
CA GLY A 36 2.53 -11.75 -8.33
C GLY A 36 2.11 -10.32 -7.99
N ARG A 37 1.14 -10.12 -7.09
CA ARG A 37 0.73 -8.82 -6.56
C ARG A 37 1.10 -8.69 -5.08
N TRP A 38 1.25 -7.46 -4.61
CA TRP A 38 1.45 -7.18 -3.19
C TRP A 38 0.10 -6.81 -2.55
N GLU A 39 -0.18 -7.40 -1.41
CA GLU A 39 -1.37 -7.18 -0.61
C GLU A 39 -0.91 -6.53 0.69
N TYR A 40 -1.42 -5.34 0.98
CA TYR A 40 -1.08 -4.57 2.16
C TYR A 40 -2.29 -4.49 3.08
N GLN A 41 -2.15 -5.02 4.29
CA GLN A 41 -3.14 -4.86 5.34
C GLN A 41 -2.75 -3.66 6.18
N ILE A 42 -3.62 -2.65 6.20
CA ILE A 42 -3.38 -1.37 6.88
C ILE A 42 -4.38 -1.19 8.03
N PRO A 43 -3.98 -0.52 9.13
CA PRO A 43 -4.80 -0.42 10.33
C PRO A 43 -6.06 0.41 10.11
N ARG A 44 -5.99 1.42 9.24
CA ARG A 44 -7.12 2.26 8.81
C ARG A 44 -7.10 2.44 7.28
N PRO A 45 -8.25 2.67 6.64
CA PRO A 45 -8.29 3.05 5.22
C PRO A 45 -7.54 4.37 4.99
N LEU A 46 -6.97 4.50 3.79
CA LEU A 46 -6.28 5.73 3.36
C LEU A 46 -7.29 6.83 3.04
N GLU A 47 -7.01 8.04 3.50
CA GLU A 47 -7.77 9.24 3.13
C GLU A 47 -7.48 9.66 1.69
N ALA A 48 -8.36 10.45 1.07
CA ALA A 48 -8.25 10.81 -0.35
C ALA A 48 -6.90 11.46 -0.73
N GLY A 49 -6.30 12.24 0.18
CA GLY A 49 -4.97 12.80 -0.02
C GLY A 49 -3.86 11.75 0.01
N GLU A 50 -3.94 10.80 0.93
CA GLU A 50 -2.98 9.69 1.08
C GLU A 50 -3.10 8.71 -0.11
N GLN A 51 -4.33 8.45 -0.58
CA GLN A 51 -4.58 7.67 -1.79
C GLN A 51 -3.95 8.31 -3.02
N SER A 52 -4.05 9.63 -3.16
CA SER A 52 -3.45 10.37 -4.28
C SER A 52 -1.93 10.32 -4.22
N GLN A 53 -1.34 10.47 -3.03
CA GLN A 53 0.11 10.33 -2.85
C GLN A 53 0.59 8.90 -3.16
N LEU A 54 -0.14 7.89 -2.71
CA LEU A 54 0.17 6.49 -2.97
C LEU A 54 0.11 6.17 -4.48
N LYS A 55 -0.91 6.68 -5.19
CA LYS A 55 -1.04 6.57 -6.65
C LYS A 55 0.06 7.30 -7.43
N SER A 56 0.68 8.32 -6.85
CA SER A 56 1.83 9.00 -7.44
C SER A 56 3.16 8.27 -7.17
N LEU A 57 3.25 7.51 -6.08
CA LEU A 57 4.47 6.80 -5.65
C LEU A 57 4.65 5.44 -6.32
N ALA A 58 3.57 4.80 -6.73
CA ALA A 58 3.58 3.59 -7.51
C ALA A 58 2.58 3.76 -8.67
N ALA A 59 2.86 3.17 -9.83
CA ALA A 59 1.90 3.04 -10.92
C ALA A 59 0.82 2.03 -10.50
N ILE A 60 0.01 2.39 -9.49
CA ILE A 60 -1.02 1.55 -8.92
C ILE A 60 -2.15 1.46 -9.93
N GLU A 61 -2.09 0.44 -10.78
CA GLU A 61 -3.13 0.14 -11.76
C GLU A 61 -4.49 -0.13 -11.10
N HIS A 62 -4.51 -0.63 -9.86
CA HIS A 62 -5.75 -0.90 -9.12
C HIS A 62 -5.59 -0.76 -7.61
N TYR A 63 -6.34 0.17 -7.02
CA TYR A 63 -6.66 0.18 -5.59
C TYR A 63 -8.07 -0.40 -5.44
N GLU A 64 -8.15 -1.60 -4.88
CA GLU A 64 -9.44 -2.20 -4.49
C GLU A 64 -9.47 -2.24 -2.97
N GLN A 65 -10.47 -1.58 -2.38
CA GLN A 65 -10.77 -1.61 -0.95
C GLN A 65 -11.93 -2.58 -0.77
N ILE A 66 -11.68 -3.69 -0.06
CA ILE A 66 -12.72 -4.67 0.32
C ILE A 66 -12.99 -4.53 1.81
#